data_AF-A0A3D4GW10-F1
#
_entry.id   AF-A0A3D4GW10-F1
#
_cell.length_a   1.000
_cell.length_b   1.000
_cell.length_c   1.000
_cell.angle_alpha   90.00
_cell.angle_beta   90.00
_cell.angle_gamma   90.00
#
_symmetry.space_group_name_H-M   'P 1'
#
loop_
_entity.id
_entity.type
_entity.pdbx_description
1 polymer ?
#
loop_
_entity_poly.entity_id
_entity_poly.type
_entity_poly.pdbx_seq_one_letter_code
_entity_poly.pdbx_strand_id
1 'polypeptide(L)'
;MDTDRELEPGSCDTMVALGGATSNNQTIFAKNSDRPGNECQPLLLRERRDHLQGGETNCQFVSFPEVGATYRHVGSQPYWCWGYEHGFNEHQVVIGNEALGSKLDSAIEGRLIGMELLRLGLERGRTAAEATEVMTDLISQHGQGKFDNDADVRTYDNGYIIADPKEAYVLETAGHEWAVKNVEGAIGISNVYSVQNDATRLSSGAESVARSHGWVESEEFNFADAYSRSERQKSSGAMRRGRSCALLGQRTGEID
;
A
#
# COMPACT_ATOMS: atom_id res chain seq x y z
N MET A 1 16.93 34.63 10.23
CA MET A 1 17.61 34.02 9.08
C MET A 1 17.91 32.59 9.47
N ASP A 2 17.01 31.71 9.09
CA ASP A 2 17.33 30.32 8.73
C ASP A 2 16.17 29.89 7.83
N THR A 3 16.26 30.29 6.56
CA THR A 3 15.20 30.16 5.54
C THR A 3 15.39 28.93 4.66
N ASP A 4 16.31 28.04 5.02
CA ASP A 4 16.64 26.83 4.26
C ASP A 4 16.34 25.56 5.08
N ARG A 5 15.14 25.49 5.69
CA ARG A 5 14.49 24.16 5.71
C ARG A 5 14.10 23.92 4.27
N GLU A 6 14.96 23.22 3.53
CA GLU A 6 14.58 22.55 2.29
C GLU A 6 13.17 21.98 2.53
N LEU A 7 12.23 22.35 1.64
CA LEU A 7 10.88 21.81 1.65
C LEU A 7 11.01 20.30 1.42
N GLU A 8 11.21 19.55 2.50
CA GLU A 8 11.17 18.10 2.43
C GLU A 8 9.82 17.72 1.83
N PRO A 9 9.78 16.85 0.81
CA PRO A 9 8.54 16.33 0.27
C PRO A 9 7.72 15.74 1.44
N GLY A 10 6.67 16.43 1.86
CA GLY A 10 5.89 16.06 3.05
C GLY A 10 4.59 15.33 2.74
N SER A 11 4.52 14.68 1.57
CA SER A 11 3.24 14.41 0.92
C SER A 11 3.29 13.24 -0.05
N CYS A 12 2.88 12.07 0.41
CA CYS A 12 2.61 10.87 -0.38
C CYS A 12 1.08 10.75 -0.55
N ASP A 13 0.59 10.68 -1.79
CA ASP A 13 -0.83 10.40 -2.08
C ASP A 13 -0.93 9.39 -3.22
N THR A 14 -1.96 8.54 -3.14
CA THR A 14 -2.31 7.58 -4.17
C THR A 14 -3.79 7.74 -4.49
N MET A 15 -4.15 7.79 -5.76
CA MET A 15 -5.51 7.99 -6.23
C MET A 15 -5.84 7.02 -7.35
N VAL A 16 -7.10 6.61 -7.41
CA VAL A 16 -7.65 5.84 -8.52
C VAL A 16 -9.03 6.37 -8.89
N ALA A 17 -9.33 6.36 -10.18
CA ALA A 17 -10.67 6.53 -10.73
C ALA A 17 -10.93 5.38 -11.70
N LEU A 18 -11.89 4.51 -11.39
CA LEU A 18 -12.34 3.44 -12.27
C LEU A 18 -13.10 3.99 -13.47
N GLY A 19 -13.23 3.19 -14.54
CA GLY A 19 -13.84 3.61 -15.80
C GLY A 19 -15.15 4.37 -15.65
N GLY A 20 -16.07 3.92 -14.78
CA GLY A 20 -17.35 4.59 -14.55
C GLY A 20 -17.28 6.00 -13.93
N ALA A 21 -16.12 6.40 -13.40
CA ALA A 21 -15.84 7.73 -12.86
C ALA A 21 -15.03 8.62 -13.83
N THR A 22 -14.62 8.11 -15.00
CA THR A 22 -13.75 8.82 -15.96
C THR A 22 -14.50 9.18 -17.23
N SER A 23 -14.02 10.22 -17.93
CA SER A 23 -14.64 10.71 -19.16
C SER A 23 -14.54 9.74 -20.35
N ASN A 24 -13.57 8.81 -20.31
CA ASN A 24 -13.23 7.91 -21.41
C ASN A 24 -13.38 6.42 -21.06
N ASN A 25 -14.00 6.09 -19.93
CA ASN A 25 -14.16 4.72 -19.41
C ASN A 25 -12.85 3.96 -19.19
N GLN A 26 -11.74 4.66 -18.90
CA GLN A 26 -10.46 4.03 -18.55
C GLN A 26 -10.19 4.16 -17.05
N THR A 27 -9.55 3.18 -16.44
CA THR A 27 -9.05 3.34 -15.08
C THR A 27 -7.85 4.30 -15.09
N ILE A 28 -7.90 5.38 -14.32
CA ILE A 28 -6.81 6.32 -14.09
C ILE A 28 -6.22 6.06 -12.71
N PHE A 29 -4.89 5.92 -12.64
CA PHE A 29 -4.15 5.72 -11.39
C PHE A 29 -3.07 6.80 -11.27
N ALA A 30 -2.96 7.40 -10.09
CA ALA A 30 -1.97 8.43 -9.81
C ALA A 30 -1.28 8.17 -8.48
N LYS A 31 0.02 8.43 -8.43
CA LYS A 31 0.86 8.30 -7.24
C LYS A 31 1.91 9.40 -7.23
N ASN A 32 2.01 10.14 -6.14
CA ASN A 32 3.20 10.92 -5.80
C ASN A 32 3.88 10.29 -4.58
N SER A 33 5.21 10.28 -4.60
CA SER A 33 6.06 9.70 -3.58
C SER A 33 6.77 10.81 -2.80
N ASP A 34 6.73 10.75 -1.47
CA ASP A 34 7.34 11.72 -0.55
C ASP A 34 8.75 11.34 -0.13
N ARG A 35 9.37 10.45 -0.88
CA ARG A 35 10.73 10.00 -0.64
C ARG A 35 11.71 11.16 -0.76
N PRO A 36 12.84 11.13 -0.04
CA PRO A 36 13.82 12.21 -0.06
C PRO A 36 14.26 12.55 -1.50
N GLY A 37 14.43 13.85 -1.79
CA GLY A 37 14.79 14.30 -3.14
C GLY A 37 16.17 13.82 -3.61
N ASN A 38 17.05 13.44 -2.69
CA ASN A 38 18.35 12.83 -2.95
C ASN A 38 18.30 11.29 -3.01
N GLU A 39 17.14 10.67 -2.81
CA GLU A 39 16.98 9.23 -2.88
C GLU A 39 16.74 8.79 -4.32
N CYS A 40 17.66 7.99 -4.85
CA CYS A 40 17.52 7.45 -6.21
C CYS A 40 16.38 6.43 -6.27
N GLN A 41 15.47 6.63 -7.23
CA GLN A 41 14.35 5.75 -7.51
C GLN A 41 14.25 5.41 -9.01
N PRO A 42 15.14 4.58 -9.56
CA PRO A 42 15.05 4.19 -10.96
C PRO A 42 13.77 3.41 -11.24
N LEU A 43 13.21 3.63 -12.44
CA LEU A 43 12.21 2.74 -13.01
C LEU A 43 12.92 1.50 -13.56
N LEU A 44 12.62 0.34 -12.97
CA LEU A 44 13.25 -0.92 -13.34
C LEU A 44 12.25 -1.82 -14.03
N LEU A 45 12.58 -2.23 -15.26
CA LEU A 45 11.89 -3.31 -15.96
C LEU A 45 12.45 -4.66 -15.51
N ARG A 46 11.55 -5.56 -15.14
CA ARG A 46 11.84 -6.97 -14.87
C ARG A 46 11.04 -7.81 -15.86
N GLU A 47 11.75 -8.61 -16.64
CA GLU A 47 11.13 -9.55 -17.58
C GLU A 47 10.38 -10.67 -16.86
N ARG A 48 9.37 -11.21 -17.53
CA ARG A 48 8.66 -12.41 -17.08
C ARG A 48 9.66 -13.54 -16.90
N ARG A 49 9.50 -14.33 -15.84
CA ARG A 49 10.39 -15.45 -15.53
C ARG A 49 9.58 -16.66 -15.09
N ASP A 50 9.90 -17.81 -15.67
CA ASP A 50 9.47 -19.12 -15.16
C ASP A 50 10.55 -19.64 -14.20
N HIS A 51 10.14 -20.24 -13.09
CA HIS A 51 11.04 -20.71 -12.04
C HIS A 51 11.00 -22.23 -11.92
N LEU A 52 12.15 -22.82 -11.61
CA LEU A 52 12.24 -24.25 -11.34
C LEU A 52 11.58 -24.59 -9.99
N GLN A 53 11.04 -25.80 -9.89
CA GLN A 53 10.48 -26.30 -8.63
C GLN A 53 11.54 -26.32 -7.53
N GLY A 54 11.18 -25.84 -6.34
CA GLY A 54 12.08 -25.76 -5.19
C GLY A 54 12.95 -24.50 -5.14
N GLY A 55 12.69 -23.51 -6.01
CA GLY A 55 13.26 -22.17 -5.87
C GLY A 55 12.71 -21.41 -4.66
N GLU A 56 13.41 -20.33 -4.28
CA GLU A 56 13.02 -19.46 -3.19
C GLU A 56 13.03 -17.99 -3.62
N THR A 57 12.04 -17.26 -3.16
CA THR A 57 12.04 -15.80 -3.18
C THR A 57 12.79 -15.31 -1.95
N ASN A 58 13.76 -14.41 -2.17
CA ASN A 58 14.56 -13.84 -1.10
C ASN A 58 14.21 -12.35 -0.98
N CYS A 59 13.52 -12.00 0.11
CA CYS A 59 13.31 -10.64 0.55
C CYS A 59 14.41 -10.24 1.54
N GLN A 60 14.35 -9.02 2.07
CA GLN A 60 15.39 -8.47 2.94
C GLN A 60 15.64 -9.33 4.20
N PHE A 61 14.59 -9.87 4.81
CA PHE A 61 14.73 -10.67 6.03
C PHE A 61 14.05 -12.04 6.00
N VAL A 62 13.17 -12.27 5.04
CA VAL A 62 12.40 -13.51 4.93
C VAL A 62 12.61 -14.13 3.57
N SER A 63 12.65 -15.45 3.55
CA SER A 63 12.65 -16.24 2.33
C SER A 63 11.49 -17.22 2.40
N PHE A 64 10.87 -17.47 1.25
CA PHE A 64 9.77 -18.42 1.12
C PHE A 64 9.78 -19.07 -0.27
N PRO A 65 9.08 -20.20 -0.47
CA PRO A 65 9.04 -20.89 -1.75
C PRO A 65 8.62 -19.96 -2.90
N GLU A 66 9.35 -20.04 -4.00
CA GLU A 66 9.06 -19.27 -5.22
C GLU A 66 7.84 -19.85 -5.95
N VAL A 67 7.10 -18.98 -6.64
CA VAL A 67 5.99 -19.38 -7.51
C VAL A 67 6.50 -19.90 -8.86
N GLY A 68 5.69 -20.68 -9.57
CA GLY A 68 6.10 -21.25 -10.86
C GLY A 68 6.44 -20.21 -11.94
N ALA A 69 5.84 -19.03 -11.88
CA ALA A 69 6.15 -17.92 -12.78
C ALA A 69 5.89 -16.57 -12.13
N THR A 70 6.73 -15.58 -12.43
CA THR A 70 6.55 -14.18 -12.07
C THR A 70 6.34 -13.33 -13.32
N TYR A 71 5.37 -12.42 -13.26
CA TYR A 71 4.98 -11.57 -14.39
C TYR A 71 5.99 -10.46 -14.67
N ARG A 72 6.08 -10.08 -15.95
CA ARG A 72 6.86 -8.91 -16.36
C ARG A 72 6.27 -7.65 -15.72
N HIS A 73 7.11 -6.79 -15.16
CA HIS A 73 6.65 -5.57 -14.48
C HIS A 73 7.68 -4.45 -14.51
N VAL A 74 7.20 -3.22 -14.29
CA VAL A 74 8.00 -2.02 -14.10
C VAL A 74 7.68 -1.43 -12.73
N GLY A 75 8.68 -1.04 -11.96
CA GLY A 75 8.48 -0.38 -10.67
C GLY A 75 9.52 0.69 -10.36
N SER A 76 9.11 1.68 -9.57
CA SER A 76 9.97 2.71 -8.98
C SER A 76 10.64 2.16 -7.73
N GLN A 77 11.94 1.83 -7.82
CA GLN A 77 12.68 1.16 -6.75
C GLN A 77 13.55 2.14 -5.96
N PRO A 78 13.28 2.42 -4.68
CA PRO A 78 14.27 3.07 -3.81
C PRO A 78 15.58 2.28 -3.77
N TYR A 79 16.72 2.95 -3.89
CA TYR A 79 18.03 2.29 -4.10
C TYR A 79 18.42 1.22 -3.07
N TRP A 80 17.96 1.35 -1.82
CA TRP A 80 18.24 0.41 -0.73
C TRP A 80 17.26 -0.75 -0.67
N CYS A 81 16.13 -0.67 -1.39
CA CYS A 81 15.01 -1.59 -1.26
C CYS A 81 14.96 -2.58 -2.43
N TRP A 82 14.66 -3.85 -2.16
CA TRP A 82 14.34 -4.82 -3.21
C TRP A 82 12.97 -4.58 -3.86
N GLY A 83 12.04 -3.97 -3.12
CA GLY A 83 10.67 -3.66 -3.53
C GLY A 83 10.50 -2.34 -4.30
N TYR A 84 9.26 -1.87 -4.41
CA TYR A 84 8.91 -0.63 -5.10
C TYR A 84 7.97 0.26 -4.28
N GLU A 85 7.99 1.57 -4.58
CA GLU A 85 6.99 2.55 -4.10
C GLU A 85 5.71 2.51 -4.94
N HIS A 86 5.86 2.22 -6.24
CA HIS A 86 4.75 1.99 -7.15
C HIS A 86 5.23 1.27 -8.40
N GLY A 87 4.30 0.66 -9.13
CA GLY A 87 4.61 -0.03 -10.38
C GLY A 87 3.39 -0.66 -11.03
N PHE A 88 3.59 -1.25 -12.20
CA PHE A 88 2.57 -1.99 -12.92
C PHE A 88 3.15 -3.22 -13.63
N ASN A 89 2.31 -4.21 -13.92
CA ASN A 89 2.72 -5.44 -14.60
C ASN A 89 2.12 -5.61 -16.01
N GLU A 90 2.53 -6.66 -16.71
CA GLU A 90 2.07 -7.01 -18.06
C GLU A 90 0.57 -7.34 -18.15
N HIS A 91 -0.10 -7.52 -17.00
CA HIS A 91 -1.52 -7.73 -16.89
C HIS A 91 -2.30 -6.46 -16.53
N GLN A 92 -1.65 -5.29 -16.59
CA GLN A 92 -2.24 -3.99 -16.28
C GLN A 92 -2.68 -3.83 -14.82
N VAL A 93 -2.17 -4.67 -13.91
CA VAL A 93 -2.27 -4.43 -12.48
C VAL A 93 -1.28 -3.32 -12.13
N VAL A 94 -1.76 -2.29 -11.44
CA VAL A 94 -0.98 -1.17 -10.91
C VAL A 94 -1.14 -1.10 -9.40
N ILE A 95 -0.05 -0.84 -8.69
CA ILE A 95 -0.02 -0.73 -7.24
C ILE A 95 0.81 0.48 -6.84
N GLY A 96 0.35 1.22 -5.82
CA GLY A 96 1.08 2.30 -5.17
C GLY A 96 0.82 2.28 -3.67
N ASN A 97 1.84 2.62 -2.87
CA ASN A 97 1.79 2.52 -1.41
C ASN A 97 1.74 3.88 -0.70
N GLU A 98 1.34 3.85 0.57
CA GLU A 98 1.38 4.97 1.51
C GLU A 98 2.01 4.50 2.82
N ALA A 99 2.81 5.34 3.47
CA ALA A 99 3.30 5.05 4.82
C ALA A 99 2.19 5.27 5.86
N LEU A 100 1.94 4.26 6.70
CA LEU A 100 0.95 4.27 7.78
C LEU A 100 1.62 4.05 9.14
N GLY A 101 1.26 4.89 10.10
CA GLY A 101 1.71 4.78 11.49
C GLY A 101 0.75 3.95 12.32
N SER A 102 1.03 2.65 12.45
CA SER A 102 0.27 1.73 13.31
C SER A 102 0.53 1.96 14.80
N LYS A 103 -0.46 1.66 15.64
CA LYS A 103 -0.31 1.53 17.11
C LYS A 103 0.51 0.31 17.52
N LEU A 104 0.57 -0.72 16.66
CA LEU A 104 1.45 -1.85 16.89
C LEU A 104 2.91 -1.39 16.79
N ASP A 105 3.71 -1.81 17.76
CA ASP A 105 5.15 -1.62 17.68
C ASP A 105 5.70 -2.44 16.51
N SER A 106 6.68 -1.86 15.80
CA SER A 106 7.35 -2.57 14.72
C SER A 106 8.04 -3.83 15.26
N ALA A 107 7.91 -4.93 14.53
CA ALA A 107 8.55 -6.18 14.90
C ALA A 107 10.09 -6.01 15.03
N ILE A 108 10.64 -6.58 16.10
CA ILE A 108 12.10 -6.62 16.34
C ILE A 108 12.76 -7.62 15.39
N GLU A 109 12.10 -8.76 15.17
CA GLU A 109 12.51 -9.73 14.16
C GLU A 109 12.28 -9.20 12.74
N GLY A 110 13.03 -9.76 11.80
CA GLY A 110 12.88 -9.44 10.39
C GLY A 110 11.55 -9.95 9.84
N ARG A 111 10.85 -9.08 9.10
CA ARG A 111 9.53 -9.29 8.51
C ARG A 111 9.55 -8.74 7.07
N LEU A 112 8.46 -8.89 6.32
CA LEU A 112 8.37 -8.18 5.03
C LEU A 112 8.33 -6.66 5.27
N ILE A 113 8.83 -5.89 4.31
CA ILE A 113 8.59 -4.44 4.27
C ILE A 113 7.57 -4.14 3.16
N GLY A 114 6.80 -3.06 3.30
CA GLY A 114 5.65 -2.84 2.42
C GLY A 114 5.99 -2.68 0.94
N MET A 115 7.16 -2.13 0.62
CA MET A 115 7.64 -2.03 -0.75
C MET A 115 7.86 -3.42 -1.39
N GLU A 116 8.25 -4.43 -0.61
CA GLU A 116 8.41 -5.81 -1.10
C GLU A 116 7.06 -6.47 -1.35
N LEU A 117 6.07 -6.24 -0.47
CA LEU A 117 4.69 -6.70 -0.67
C LEU A 117 4.11 -6.16 -1.97
N LEU A 118 4.33 -4.87 -2.27
CA LEU A 118 3.90 -4.26 -3.52
C LEU A 118 4.51 -4.99 -4.73
N ARG A 119 5.83 -5.22 -4.71
CA ARG A 119 6.51 -5.94 -5.78
C ARG A 119 5.99 -7.36 -5.93
N LEU A 120 5.79 -8.08 -4.84
CA LEU A 120 5.27 -9.46 -4.85
C LEU A 120 3.84 -9.52 -5.41
N GLY A 121 3.00 -8.53 -5.09
CA GLY A 121 1.67 -8.37 -5.70
C GLY A 121 1.76 -8.22 -7.23
N LEU A 122 2.66 -7.36 -7.73
CA LEU A 122 2.89 -7.20 -9.17
C LEU A 122 3.48 -8.43 -9.85
N GLU A 123 4.37 -9.14 -9.16
CA GLU A 123 5.00 -10.36 -9.69
C GLU A 123 4.01 -11.52 -9.82
N ARG A 124 2.93 -11.55 -9.03
CA ARG A 124 2.10 -12.75 -8.84
C ARG A 124 0.61 -12.58 -9.13
N GLY A 125 0.09 -11.35 -9.26
CA GLY A 125 -1.32 -11.09 -9.58
C GLY A 125 -1.58 -10.76 -11.06
N ARG A 126 -2.57 -11.41 -11.69
CA ARG A 126 -3.04 -11.08 -13.04
C ARG A 126 -4.21 -10.10 -13.05
N THR A 127 -4.86 -9.94 -11.91
CA THR A 127 -5.90 -8.94 -11.66
C THR A 127 -5.60 -8.22 -10.35
N ALA A 128 -6.27 -7.10 -10.11
CA ALA A 128 -6.18 -6.40 -8.84
C ALA A 128 -6.68 -7.27 -7.68
N ALA A 129 -7.70 -8.11 -7.89
CA ALA A 129 -8.15 -9.07 -6.88
C ALA A 129 -7.07 -10.10 -6.53
N GLU A 130 -6.44 -10.73 -7.54
CA GLU A 130 -5.38 -11.72 -7.33
C GLU A 130 -4.15 -11.09 -6.63
N ALA A 131 -3.75 -9.88 -7.04
CA ALA A 131 -2.65 -9.17 -6.38
C ALA A 131 -2.98 -8.83 -4.92
N THR A 132 -4.22 -8.42 -4.64
CA THR A 132 -4.68 -8.16 -3.27
C THR A 132 -4.64 -9.43 -2.43
N GLU A 133 -5.09 -10.58 -2.96
CA GLU A 133 -5.03 -11.87 -2.29
C GLU A 133 -3.59 -12.28 -1.95
N VAL A 134 -2.68 -12.22 -2.92
CA VAL A 134 -1.24 -12.48 -2.72
C VAL A 134 -0.69 -11.62 -1.58
N MET A 135 -0.97 -10.32 -1.60
CA MET A 135 -0.47 -9.41 -0.58
C MET A 135 -1.04 -9.75 0.80
N THR A 136 -2.36 -9.98 0.91
CA THR A 136 -3.00 -10.31 2.19
C THR A 136 -2.52 -11.64 2.77
N ASP A 137 -2.24 -12.64 1.93
CA ASP A 137 -1.73 -13.93 2.37
C ASP A 137 -0.31 -13.80 2.90
N LEU A 138 0.54 -13.04 2.21
CA LEU A 138 1.91 -12.77 2.63
C LEU A 138 1.96 -11.95 3.92
N ILE A 139 1.08 -10.95 4.08
CA ILE A 139 0.97 -10.17 5.32
C ILE A 139 0.53 -11.08 6.47
N SER A 140 -0.48 -11.93 6.25
CA SER A 140 -0.98 -12.84 7.29
C SER A 140 0.14 -13.78 7.77
N GLN A 141 0.92 -14.35 6.84
CA GLN A 141 1.97 -15.32 7.14
C GLN A 141 3.24 -14.69 7.71
N HIS A 142 3.69 -13.60 7.10
CA HIS A 142 5.02 -13.05 7.37
C HIS A 142 4.99 -11.72 8.13
N GLY A 143 3.87 -10.98 8.12
CA GLY A 143 3.73 -9.68 8.75
C GLY A 143 4.60 -8.59 8.10
N GLN A 144 4.41 -7.36 8.56
CA GLN A 144 5.29 -6.23 8.25
C GLN A 144 6.16 -5.83 9.44
N GLY A 145 7.33 -5.25 9.16
CA GLY A 145 8.25 -4.86 10.20
C GLY A 145 9.35 -3.89 9.77
N LYS A 146 10.45 -3.92 10.52
CA LYS A 146 11.52 -2.93 10.45
C LYS A 146 12.20 -2.87 9.09
N PHE A 147 12.69 -1.69 8.72
CA PHE A 147 13.55 -1.50 7.56
C PHE A 147 15.01 -1.62 7.99
N ASP A 148 15.86 -2.30 7.21
CA ASP A 148 17.31 -2.31 7.41
C ASP A 148 17.95 -1.49 6.29
N ASN A 149 18.20 -0.22 6.56
CA ASN A 149 18.67 0.71 5.55
C ASN A 149 19.59 1.79 6.13
N ASP A 150 20.56 2.22 5.34
CA ASP A 150 21.46 3.35 5.64
C ASP A 150 20.87 4.71 5.18
N ALA A 151 19.63 4.72 4.66
CA ALA A 151 18.98 5.90 4.10
C ALA A 151 18.22 6.74 5.14
N ASP A 152 18.31 6.38 6.43
CA ASP A 152 17.58 7.00 7.55
C ASP A 152 16.06 7.04 7.33
N VAL A 153 15.53 6.11 6.53
CA VAL A 153 14.09 6.02 6.27
C VAL A 153 13.41 5.33 7.45
N ARG A 154 12.46 6.02 8.07
CA ARG A 154 11.68 5.51 9.20
C ARG A 154 10.91 4.24 8.83
N THR A 155 10.79 3.31 9.78
CA THR A 155 9.93 2.13 9.65
C THR A 155 8.45 2.50 9.76
N TYR A 156 7.61 1.87 8.95
CA TYR A 156 6.15 2.01 8.97
C TYR A 156 5.46 0.76 8.40
N ASP A 157 4.17 0.61 8.71
CA ASP A 157 3.27 -0.25 7.96
C ASP A 157 2.76 0.50 6.72
N ASN A 158 2.06 -0.19 5.82
CA ASN A 158 1.65 0.40 4.56
C ASN A 158 0.14 0.36 4.28
N GLY A 159 -0.31 1.40 3.59
CA GLY A 159 -1.57 1.41 2.84
C GLY A 159 -1.27 1.25 1.36
N TYR A 160 -2.21 0.73 0.58
CA TYR A 160 -2.05 0.52 -0.85
C TYR A 160 -3.35 0.83 -1.59
N ILE A 161 -3.23 1.32 -2.81
CA ILE A 161 -4.25 1.11 -3.84
C ILE A 161 -3.71 0.07 -4.81
N ILE A 162 -4.51 -0.97 -5.05
CA ILE A 162 -4.29 -2.00 -6.07
C ILE A 162 -5.41 -1.84 -7.10
N ALA A 163 -5.07 -1.66 -8.37
CA ALA A 163 -6.07 -1.45 -9.41
C ALA A 163 -5.71 -2.14 -10.72
N ASP A 164 -6.72 -2.40 -11.53
CA ASP A 164 -6.60 -2.84 -12.91
C ASP A 164 -7.69 -2.14 -13.77
N PRO A 165 -7.85 -2.47 -15.07
CA PRO A 165 -8.87 -1.83 -15.91
C PRO A 165 -10.34 -2.05 -15.47
N LYS A 166 -10.61 -2.94 -14.52
CA LYS A 166 -11.97 -3.35 -14.11
C LYS A 166 -12.27 -3.03 -12.65
N GLU A 167 -11.31 -3.22 -11.76
CA GLU A 167 -11.54 -3.18 -10.32
C GLU A 167 -10.38 -2.52 -9.57
N ALA A 168 -10.67 -2.04 -8.35
CA ALA A 168 -9.66 -1.46 -7.47
C ALA A 168 -9.98 -1.71 -6.00
N TYR A 169 -8.93 -1.78 -5.20
CA TYR A 169 -8.97 -2.07 -3.77
C TYR A 169 -8.08 -1.10 -3.00
N VAL A 170 -8.55 -0.70 -1.81
CA VAL A 170 -7.69 -0.13 -0.77
C VAL A 170 -7.33 -1.23 0.21
N LEU A 171 -6.04 -1.44 0.44
CA LEU A 171 -5.51 -2.37 1.45
C LEU A 171 -4.75 -1.56 2.50
N GLU A 172 -5.14 -1.63 3.76
CA GLU A 172 -4.43 -1.00 4.89
C GLU A 172 -3.97 -2.08 5.87
N THR A 173 -2.79 -1.89 6.46
CA THR A 173 -2.11 -2.95 7.20
C THR A 173 -1.58 -2.48 8.55
N ALA A 174 -1.39 -3.42 9.47
CA ALA A 174 -0.81 -3.21 10.79
C ALA A 174 -0.13 -4.50 11.27
N GLY A 175 1.19 -4.63 11.07
CA GLY A 175 1.91 -5.87 11.38
C GLY A 175 1.40 -7.06 10.55
N HIS A 176 0.74 -8.02 11.20
CA HIS A 176 0.07 -9.16 10.55
C HIS A 176 -1.38 -8.88 10.14
N GLU A 177 -1.95 -7.77 10.62
CA GLU A 177 -3.36 -7.46 10.45
C GLU A 177 -3.59 -6.58 9.23
N TRP A 178 -4.74 -6.73 8.60
CA TRP A 178 -5.08 -5.96 7.41
C TRP A 178 -6.58 -5.80 7.21
N ALA A 179 -6.96 -4.77 6.47
CA ALA A 179 -8.30 -4.51 6.00
C ALA A 179 -8.30 -4.20 4.51
N VAL A 180 -9.23 -4.80 3.77
CA VAL A 180 -9.46 -4.52 2.35
C VAL A 180 -10.82 -3.85 2.20
N LYS A 181 -10.85 -2.80 1.38
CA LYS A 181 -12.06 -2.13 0.93
C LYS A 181 -12.12 -2.14 -0.60
N ASN A 182 -13.28 -2.48 -1.15
CA ASN A 182 -13.53 -2.34 -2.58
C ASN A 182 -13.73 -0.86 -2.93
N VAL A 183 -13.18 -0.43 -4.06
CA VAL A 183 -13.36 0.94 -4.56
C VAL A 183 -14.54 0.98 -5.51
N GLU A 184 -15.48 1.89 -5.25
CA GLU A 184 -16.56 2.23 -6.16
C GLU A 184 -16.30 3.63 -6.74
N GLY A 185 -16.11 3.73 -8.06
CA GLY A 185 -15.83 5.00 -8.72
C GLY A 185 -14.39 5.47 -8.49
N ALA A 186 -14.20 6.51 -7.66
CA ALA A 186 -12.90 7.14 -7.44
C ALA A 186 -12.59 7.35 -5.96
N ILE A 187 -11.32 7.17 -5.57
CA ILE A 187 -10.87 7.36 -4.19
C ILE A 187 -9.40 7.80 -4.15
N GLY A 188 -9.05 8.58 -3.13
CA GLY A 188 -7.69 8.86 -2.73
C GLY A 188 -7.35 8.28 -1.36
N ILE A 189 -6.10 7.86 -1.19
CA ILE A 189 -5.48 7.57 0.10
C ILE A 189 -4.24 8.46 0.27
N SER A 190 -3.86 8.69 1.53
CA SER A 190 -2.69 9.45 1.94
C SER A 190 -2.06 8.74 3.13
N ASN A 191 -1.03 9.34 3.76
CA ASN A 191 -0.39 8.83 4.98
C ASN A 191 -1.29 8.88 6.25
N VAL A 192 -2.45 8.24 6.21
CA VAL A 192 -3.42 8.10 7.31
C VAL A 192 -4.34 6.91 7.02
N TYR A 193 -4.66 6.12 8.06
CA TYR A 193 -5.65 5.06 7.93
C TYR A 193 -7.03 5.62 7.58
N SER A 194 -7.74 4.90 6.71
CA SER A 194 -8.96 5.36 6.08
C SER A 194 -10.03 4.29 5.87
N VAL A 195 -9.66 3.00 5.94
CA VAL A 195 -10.61 1.88 5.90
C VAL A 195 -11.24 1.73 7.29
N GLN A 196 -12.54 1.95 7.39
CA GLN A 196 -13.25 2.05 8.66
C GLN A 196 -14.04 0.76 8.94
N ASN A 197 -15.33 0.88 9.19
CA ASN A 197 -16.29 -0.21 9.30
C ASN A 197 -16.80 -0.70 7.92
N ASP A 198 -16.32 -0.09 6.83
CA ASP A 198 -16.67 -0.41 5.44
C ASP A 198 -15.66 -1.36 4.76
N ALA A 199 -14.84 -2.04 5.55
CA ALA A 199 -13.97 -3.11 5.06
C ALA A 199 -14.81 -4.28 4.53
N THR A 200 -14.49 -4.76 3.32
CA THR A 200 -15.12 -5.93 2.72
C THR A 200 -14.45 -7.23 3.16
N ARG A 201 -13.18 -7.17 3.54
CA ARG A 201 -12.41 -8.29 4.12
C ARG A 201 -11.49 -7.78 5.22
N LEU A 202 -11.26 -8.61 6.23
CA LEU A 202 -10.33 -8.38 7.33
C LEU A 202 -9.46 -9.63 7.51
N SER A 203 -8.23 -9.45 8.02
CA SER A 203 -7.48 -10.55 8.61
C SER A 203 -8.26 -11.14 9.79
N SER A 204 -8.09 -12.44 10.04
CA SER A 204 -8.80 -13.13 11.13
C SER A 204 -8.47 -12.56 12.52
N GLY A 205 -7.29 -11.94 12.66
CA GLY A 205 -6.81 -11.35 13.91
C GLY A 205 -7.30 -9.92 14.15
N ALA A 206 -7.68 -9.16 13.12
CA ALA A 206 -7.80 -7.69 13.16
C ALA A 206 -8.64 -7.19 14.34
N GLU A 207 -9.84 -7.74 14.53
CA GLU A 207 -10.70 -7.30 15.62
C GLU A 207 -10.21 -7.81 16.98
N SER A 208 -9.85 -9.10 17.05
CA SER A 208 -9.45 -9.73 18.31
C SER A 208 -8.16 -9.14 18.90
N VAL A 209 -7.17 -8.85 18.06
CA VAL A 209 -5.92 -8.19 18.45
C VAL A 209 -6.22 -6.79 18.98
N ALA A 210 -6.96 -5.98 18.22
CA ALA A 210 -7.29 -4.63 18.65
C ALA A 210 -8.08 -4.59 19.97
N ARG A 211 -9.03 -5.52 20.17
CA ARG A 211 -9.77 -5.66 21.43
C ARG A 211 -8.89 -6.12 22.59
N SER A 212 -7.96 -7.04 22.35
CA SER A 212 -7.02 -7.51 23.39
C SER A 212 -6.10 -6.40 23.91
N HIS A 213 -5.80 -5.41 23.05
CA HIS A 213 -5.07 -4.20 23.42
C HIS A 213 -5.96 -3.08 24.01
N GLY A 214 -7.28 -3.28 24.08
CA GLY A 214 -8.23 -2.27 24.56
C GLY A 214 -8.40 -1.08 23.62
N TRP A 215 -8.15 -1.23 22.31
CA TRP A 215 -8.25 -0.14 21.33
C TRP A 215 -9.64 0.02 20.70
N VAL A 216 -10.57 -0.88 21.02
CA VAL A 216 -11.94 -0.88 20.49
C VAL A 216 -12.91 -0.87 21.65
N GLU A 217 -13.60 0.26 21.84
CA GLU A 217 -14.61 0.44 22.88
C GLU A 217 -16.03 0.17 22.38
N SER A 218 -16.27 0.32 21.06
CA SER A 218 -17.57 0.09 20.43
C SER A 218 -17.84 -1.38 20.13
N GLU A 219 -19.12 -1.72 19.97
CA GLU A 219 -19.53 -3.01 19.44
C GLU A 219 -19.09 -3.15 17.97
N GLU A 220 -19.28 -2.12 17.16
CA GLU A 220 -18.85 -2.10 15.76
C GLU A 220 -17.33 -1.89 15.64
N PHE A 221 -16.67 -2.72 14.84
CA PHE A 221 -15.23 -2.65 14.60
C PHE A 221 -14.90 -1.65 13.48
N ASN A 222 -13.99 -0.72 13.77
CA ASN A 222 -13.48 0.26 12.82
C ASN A 222 -11.96 0.12 12.72
N PHE A 223 -11.45 -0.39 11.59
CA PHE A 223 -10.02 -0.73 11.46
C PHE A 223 -9.12 0.50 11.59
N ALA A 224 -9.46 1.60 10.92
CA ALA A 224 -8.68 2.84 10.97
C ALA A 224 -8.60 3.42 12.40
N ASP A 225 -9.70 3.45 13.14
CA ASP A 225 -9.69 3.95 14.54
C ASP A 225 -8.93 3.01 15.49
N ALA A 226 -9.08 1.70 15.28
CA ALA A 226 -8.40 0.69 16.07
C ALA A 226 -6.88 0.80 15.96
N TYR A 227 -6.34 0.91 14.74
CA TYR A 227 -4.91 0.78 14.48
C TYR A 227 -4.13 2.08 14.26
N SER A 228 -4.78 3.22 14.03
CA SER A 228 -4.06 4.49 13.78
C SER A 228 -3.35 5.02 15.03
N ARG A 229 -2.03 5.19 14.98
CA ARG A 229 -1.23 5.75 16.09
C ARG A 229 -1.53 7.21 16.39
N SER A 230 -1.82 7.99 15.36
CA SER A 230 -2.09 9.43 15.48
C SER A 230 -3.56 9.73 15.30
N GLU A 231 -4.02 10.86 15.86
CA GLU A 231 -5.38 11.36 15.63
C GLU A 231 -5.64 11.56 14.14
N ARG A 232 -6.54 10.73 13.58
CA ARG A 232 -6.85 10.72 12.14
C ARG A 232 -7.50 12.00 11.64
N GLN A 233 -8.07 12.84 12.50
CA GLN A 233 -8.84 14.02 12.07
C GLN A 233 -7.98 15.29 11.90
N LYS A 234 -6.77 15.32 12.46
CA LYS A 234 -5.93 16.53 12.50
C LYS A 234 -4.60 16.37 11.76
N SER A 235 -4.33 15.21 11.16
CA SER A 235 -3.09 14.96 10.43
C SER A 235 -3.09 15.62 9.05
N SER A 236 -1.91 15.97 8.54
CA SER A 236 -1.74 16.44 7.16
C SER A 236 -2.32 15.45 6.14
N GLY A 237 -2.09 14.15 6.35
CA GLY A 237 -2.64 13.08 5.51
C GLY A 237 -4.17 13.11 5.45
N ALA A 238 -4.85 13.38 6.57
CA ALA A 238 -6.31 13.46 6.60
C ALA A 238 -6.87 14.64 5.81
N MET A 239 -6.22 15.80 5.92
CA MET A 239 -6.60 16.99 5.16
C MET A 239 -6.37 16.78 3.66
N ARG A 240 -5.22 16.22 3.27
CA ARG A 240 -4.90 15.90 1.87
C ARG A 240 -5.87 14.89 1.29
N ARG A 241 -6.12 13.78 1.99
CA ARG A 241 -7.12 12.78 1.60
C ARG A 241 -8.51 13.37 1.46
N GLY A 242 -8.94 14.17 2.45
CA GLY A 242 -10.24 14.83 2.39
C GLY A 242 -10.37 15.73 1.16
N ARG A 243 -9.30 16.48 0.83
CA ARG A 243 -9.24 17.32 -0.36
C ARG A 243 -9.25 16.52 -1.66
N SER A 244 -8.43 15.48 -1.78
CA SER A 244 -8.34 14.66 -3.00
C SER A 244 -9.67 13.94 -3.25
N CYS A 245 -10.25 13.29 -2.25
CA CYS A 245 -11.56 12.64 -2.38
C CYS A 245 -12.68 13.63 -2.73
N ALA A 246 -12.68 14.84 -2.16
CA ALA A 246 -13.66 15.87 -2.51
C ALA A 246 -13.54 16.32 -3.97
N LEU A 247 -12.31 16.49 -4.48
CA LEU A 247 -12.06 16.87 -5.87
C LEU A 247 -12.42 15.75 -6.84
N LEU A 248 -12.06 14.50 -6.53
CA LEU A 248 -12.45 13.32 -7.32
C LEU A 248 -13.97 13.21 -7.36
N GLY A 249 -14.64 13.33 -6.22
CA GLY A 249 -16.10 13.27 -6.12
C GLY A 249 -16.81 14.33 -6.98
N GLN A 250 -16.32 15.57 -6.98
CA GLN A 250 -16.86 16.68 -7.79
C GLN A 250 -16.76 16.46 -9.30
N ARG A 251 -15.85 15.58 -9.74
CA ARG A 251 -15.56 15.33 -11.15
C ARG A 251 -15.97 13.94 -11.60
N THR A 252 -16.71 13.18 -10.80
CA THR A 252 -17.14 11.82 -11.14
C THR A 252 -17.86 11.79 -12.50
N GLY A 253 -17.35 10.98 -13.43
CA GLY A 253 -17.82 10.88 -14.82
C GLY A 253 -17.10 11.81 -15.80
N GLU A 254 -16.28 12.73 -15.30
CA GLU A 254 -15.52 13.75 -16.05
C GLU A 254 -14.02 13.75 -15.70
N ILE A 255 -13.53 12.77 -14.92
CA ILE A 255 -12.11 12.66 -14.57
C ILE A 255 -11.30 12.30 -15.82
N ASP A 256 -10.19 13.02 -16.04
CA ASP A 256 -9.21 12.82 -17.12
C ASP A 256 -7.75 12.97 -16.64
#